data_AF-A0A449ARN8-F1
#
_entry.id   AF-A0A449ARN8-F1
#
_cell.length_a   1.000
_cell.length_b   1.000
_cell.length_c   1.000
_cell.angle_alpha   90.00
_cell.angle_beta   90.00
_cell.angle_gamma   90.00
#
_symmetry.space_group_name_H-M   'P 1'
#
loop_
_entity.id
_entity.type
_entity.pdbx_description
1 polymer ?
#
loop_
_entity_poly.entity_id
_entity_poly.type
_entity_poly.pdbx_seq_one_letter_code
_entity_poly.pdbx_strand_id
1 'polypeptide(L)'
;MGTRVHAKCIKCEREYDYLFGSNNEYDLYNTFLEIYEDKQVNLFDKNIFFETYKELLKEHNNEGINVDEILEYNYSRIMSFFLPDEVELLKTNIFHSHDLRIHTVYNSDLEPASRVMLYIPFLKVNFLDGSEYTRKYTKNARFVEFSEDQRFLSCAFCGTLTAAFQSEQEV
;
A
#
# COMPACT_ATOMS: atom_id res chain seq x y z
N MET A 1 -8.18 -3.29 8.67
CA MET A 1 -7.61 -2.50 9.77
C MET A 1 -6.12 -2.74 9.82
N GLY A 2 -5.33 -1.78 10.31
CA GLY A 2 -3.89 -1.89 10.42
C GLY A 2 -3.53 -2.63 11.70
N THR A 3 -2.39 -3.30 11.69
CA THR A 3 -1.89 -4.03 12.86
C THR A 3 -0.43 -3.74 13.06
N ARG A 4 -0.09 -3.24 14.24
CA ARG A 4 1.28 -3.16 14.72
C ARG A 4 1.60 -4.46 15.46
N VAL A 5 2.64 -5.16 15.01
CA VAL A 5 3.10 -6.42 15.61
C VAL A 5 4.42 -6.16 16.32
N HIS A 6 4.49 -6.50 17.60
CA HIS A 6 5.70 -6.46 18.39
C HIS A 6 6.33 -7.85 18.44
N ALA A 7 7.62 -7.95 18.13
CA ALA A 7 8.33 -9.23 18.13
C ALA A 7 9.76 -9.09 18.65
N LYS A 8 10.30 -10.19 19.17
CA LYS A 8 11.69 -10.28 19.65
C LYS A 8 12.45 -11.40 18.98
N CYS A 9 13.61 -11.09 18.43
CA CYS A 9 14.47 -12.09 17.80
C CYS A 9 15.05 -13.05 18.84
N ILE A 10 14.78 -14.35 18.68
CA ILE A 10 15.32 -15.38 19.58
C ILE A 10 16.82 -15.62 19.41
N LYS A 11 17.44 -15.09 18.34
CA LYS A 11 18.88 -15.24 18.05
C LYS A 11 19.71 -14.04 18.48
N CYS A 12 19.27 -12.82 18.12
CA CYS A 12 20.03 -11.60 18.41
C CYS A 12 19.40 -10.74 19.52
N GLU A 13 18.31 -11.21 20.12
CA GLU A 13 17.57 -10.58 21.23
C GLU A 13 17.03 -9.17 20.96
N ARG A 14 17.12 -8.69 19.72
CA ARG A 14 16.58 -7.39 19.31
C ARG A 14 15.06 -7.44 19.21
N GLU A 15 14.46 -6.32 19.57
CA GLU A 15 13.02 -6.08 19.48
C GLU A 15 12.70 -5.27 18.22
N TYR A 16 11.55 -5.57 17.65
CA TYR A 16 11.10 -5.01 16.38
C TYR A 16 9.62 -4.68 16.45
N ASP A 17 9.29 -3.53 15.87
CA ASP A 17 7.93 -3.13 15.56
C ASP A 17 7.71 -3.31 14.06
N TYR A 18 6.68 -4.06 13.73
CA TYR A 18 6.22 -4.25 12.36
C TYR A 18 4.84 -3.62 12.22
N LEU A 19 4.55 -3.17 11.02
CA LEU A 19 3.27 -2.59 10.63
C LEU A 19 2.77 -3.25 9.35
N PHE A 20 1.53 -3.75 9.40
CA PHE A 20 0.86 -4.45 8.30
C PHE A 20 -0.60 -4.03 8.20
N GLY A 21 -1.19 -4.20 7.02
CA GLY A 21 -2.65 -4.07 6.82
C GLY A 21 -3.10 -2.71 6.29
N SER A 22 -4.39 -2.40 6.41
CA SER A 22 -4.93 -1.15 5.88
C SER A 22 -4.69 -0.01 6.86
N ASN A 23 -4.17 1.14 6.43
CA ASN A 23 -4.16 2.36 7.23
C ASN A 23 -4.90 3.48 6.50
N ASN A 24 -5.42 4.45 7.25
CA ASN A 24 -6.22 5.55 6.68
C ASN A 24 -5.41 6.44 5.71
N GLU A 25 -4.08 6.32 5.73
CA GLU A 25 -3.19 7.05 4.82
C GLU A 25 -3.41 6.66 3.34
N TYR A 26 -3.82 5.42 3.10
CA TYR A 26 -4.03 4.90 1.75
C TYR A 26 -5.49 4.88 1.29
N ASP A 27 -6.44 5.31 2.12
CA ASP A 27 -7.88 5.30 1.80
C ASP A 27 -8.19 6.04 0.49
N LEU A 28 -7.57 7.21 0.28
CA LEU A 28 -7.74 7.97 -0.97
C LEU A 28 -7.37 7.13 -2.21
N TYR A 29 -6.27 6.37 -2.13
CA TYR A 29 -5.77 5.58 -3.25
C TYR A 29 -6.57 4.30 -3.42
N ASN A 30 -7.00 3.67 -2.32
CA ASN A 30 -7.93 2.54 -2.35
C ASN A 30 -9.22 2.95 -3.06
N THR A 31 -9.87 4.03 -2.62
CA THR A 31 -11.10 4.52 -3.26
C THR A 31 -10.89 4.86 -4.73
N PHE A 32 -9.73 5.44 -5.10
CA PHE A 32 -9.40 5.67 -6.50
C PHE A 32 -9.34 4.36 -7.30
N LEU A 33 -8.65 3.34 -6.78
CA LEU A 33 -8.54 2.04 -7.44
C LEU A 33 -9.90 1.33 -7.50
N GLU A 34 -10.70 1.35 -6.43
CA GLU A 34 -12.07 0.80 -6.41
C GLU A 34 -12.96 1.41 -7.50
N ILE A 35 -12.93 2.74 -7.68
CA ILE A 35 -13.69 3.41 -8.74
C ILE A 35 -13.13 3.05 -10.12
N TYR A 36 -11.82 2.89 -10.23
CA TYR A 36 -11.18 2.42 -11.46
C TYR A 36 -11.63 0.98 -11.82
N GLU A 37 -11.76 0.08 -10.83
CA GLU A 37 -12.28 -1.29 -10.99
C GLU A 37 -13.71 -1.31 -11.45
N ASP A 38 -14.56 -0.50 -10.81
CA ASP A 38 -15.98 -0.51 -11.10
C ASP A 38 -16.29 0.12 -12.46
N LYS A 39 -15.72 1.30 -12.72
CA LYS A 39 -16.08 2.12 -13.88
C LYS A 39 -15.24 1.84 -15.12
N GLN A 40 -14.03 1.30 -14.98
CA GLN A 40 -13.10 1.03 -16.08
C GLN A 40 -12.84 2.27 -16.98
N VAL A 41 -12.80 3.46 -16.36
CA VAL A 41 -12.53 4.74 -17.05
C VAL A 41 -11.15 5.26 -16.70
N ASN A 42 -10.54 6.03 -17.60
CA ASN A 42 -9.22 6.61 -17.37
C ASN A 42 -9.27 7.77 -16.36
N LEU A 43 -9.24 7.46 -15.06
CA LEU A 43 -9.20 8.45 -13.98
C LEU A 43 -7.87 9.20 -13.87
N PHE A 44 -6.86 8.88 -14.69
CA PHE A 44 -5.64 9.69 -14.83
C PHE A 44 -5.81 10.84 -15.82
N ASP A 45 -6.96 10.94 -16.49
CA ASP A 45 -7.38 12.17 -17.14
C ASP A 45 -8.12 13.03 -16.12
N LYS A 46 -7.63 14.27 -15.93
CA LYS A 46 -8.16 15.19 -14.93
C LYS A 46 -9.65 15.50 -15.14
N ASN A 47 -10.10 15.68 -16.37
CA ASN A 47 -11.51 15.99 -16.62
C ASN A 47 -12.40 14.79 -16.28
N ILE A 48 -11.99 13.59 -16.69
CA ILE A 48 -12.70 12.34 -16.38
C ILE A 48 -12.73 12.10 -14.86
N PHE A 49 -11.61 12.34 -14.16
CA PHE A 49 -11.55 12.27 -12.70
C PHE A 49 -12.55 13.21 -12.05
N PHE A 50 -12.54 14.50 -12.42
CA PHE A 50 -13.42 15.50 -11.83
C PHE A 50 -14.89 15.19 -12.08
N GLU A 51 -15.25 14.84 -13.31
CA GLU A 51 -16.63 14.46 -13.66
C GLU A 51 -17.09 13.25 -12.85
N THR A 52 -16.26 12.20 -12.82
CA THR A 52 -16.58 10.94 -12.12
C THR A 52 -16.81 11.16 -10.62
N TYR A 53 -15.90 11.89 -9.96
CA TYR A 53 -16.01 12.13 -8.52
C TYR A 53 -17.10 13.13 -8.17
N LYS A 54 -17.34 14.16 -9.00
CA LYS A 54 -18.47 15.07 -8.80
C LYS A 54 -19.81 14.34 -8.90
N GLU A 55 -19.94 13.39 -9.81
CA GLU A 55 -21.14 12.56 -9.91
C GLU A 55 -21.37 11.74 -8.64
N LEU A 56 -20.33 11.10 -8.10
CA LEU A 56 -20.43 10.37 -6.83
C LEU A 56 -20.76 11.29 -5.64
N LEU A 57 -20.27 12.52 -5.65
CA LEU A 57 -20.52 13.50 -4.59
C LEU A 57 -21.88 14.20 -4.70
N LYS A 58 -22.53 14.21 -5.87
CA LYS A 58 -23.88 14.79 -6.04
C LYS A 58 -24.94 14.08 -5.17
N GLU A 59 -24.68 12.85 -4.75
CA GLU A 59 -25.55 12.09 -3.84
C GLU A 59 -25.45 12.60 -2.39
N HIS A 60 -24.42 13.40 -2.07
CA HIS A 60 -24.18 13.96 -0.75
C HIS A 60 -24.35 15.48 -0.76
N ASN A 61 -25.34 15.98 -0.02
CA ASN A 61 -25.70 17.40 0.05
C ASN A 61 -24.59 18.21 0.74
N ASN A 62 -23.58 18.64 -0.03
CA ASN A 62 -22.35 19.26 0.46
C ASN A 62 -22.42 20.79 0.44
N GLU A 63 -23.37 21.38 1.19
CA GLU A 63 -23.44 22.83 1.35
C GLU A 63 -22.21 23.35 2.12
N GLY A 64 -21.44 24.25 1.49
CA GLY A 64 -20.32 24.98 2.13
C GLY A 64 -18.92 24.39 1.94
N ILE A 65 -18.77 23.26 1.24
CA ILE A 65 -17.47 22.66 0.93
C ILE A 65 -17.06 23.02 -0.50
N ASN A 66 -15.84 23.57 -0.68
CA ASN A 66 -15.28 23.78 -2.01
C ASN A 66 -14.78 22.45 -2.60
N VAL A 67 -15.69 21.71 -3.21
CA VAL A 67 -15.44 20.38 -3.79
C VAL A 67 -14.29 20.42 -4.81
N ASP A 68 -14.19 21.49 -5.60
CA ASP A 68 -13.19 21.58 -6.68
C ASP A 68 -11.76 21.65 -6.12
N GLU A 69 -11.55 22.38 -5.02
CA GLU A 69 -10.26 22.44 -4.34
C GLU A 69 -9.85 21.09 -3.74
N ILE A 70 -10.81 20.35 -3.16
CA ILE A 70 -10.56 19.02 -2.60
C ILE A 70 -10.19 18.03 -3.70
N LEU A 71 -10.93 18.05 -4.82
CA LEU A 71 -10.65 17.18 -5.95
C LEU A 71 -9.31 17.52 -6.60
N GLU A 72 -8.95 18.79 -6.69
CA GLU A 72 -7.63 19.21 -7.16
C GLU A 72 -6.51 18.65 -6.27
N TYR A 73 -6.65 18.81 -4.96
CA TYR A 73 -5.70 18.29 -3.98
C TYR A 73 -5.58 16.77 -4.08
N ASN A 74 -6.70 16.05 -4.10
CA ASN A 74 -6.73 14.60 -4.20
C ASN A 74 -6.11 14.10 -5.51
N TYR A 75 -6.45 14.73 -6.63
CA TYR A 75 -5.88 14.39 -7.94
C TYR A 75 -4.36 14.56 -7.94
N SER A 76 -3.83 15.65 -7.37
CA SER A 76 -2.38 15.87 -7.27
C SER A 76 -1.67 14.78 -6.45
N ARG A 77 -2.31 14.31 -5.36
CA ARG A 77 -1.79 13.23 -4.52
C ARG A 77 -1.78 11.89 -5.23
N ILE A 78 -2.85 11.59 -5.98
CA ILE A 78 -2.97 10.37 -6.79
C ILE A 78 -1.86 10.35 -7.85
N MET A 79 -1.71 11.44 -8.60
CA MET A 79 -0.67 11.55 -9.64
C MET A 79 0.75 11.44 -9.07
N SER A 80 0.96 11.80 -7.81
CA SER A 80 2.25 11.69 -7.13
C SER A 80 2.51 10.30 -6.52
N PHE A 81 1.47 9.49 -6.33
CA PHE A 81 1.57 8.18 -5.67
C PHE A 81 1.92 7.05 -6.65
N PHE A 82 1.39 7.10 -7.87
CA PHE A 82 1.63 6.08 -8.88
C PHE A 82 2.91 6.37 -9.68
N LEU A 83 3.70 5.33 -9.93
CA LEU A 83 4.86 5.41 -10.81
C LEU A 83 4.40 5.53 -12.27
N PRO A 84 5.17 6.19 -13.16
CA PRO A 84 4.79 6.33 -14.56
C PRO A 84 4.44 5.01 -15.25
N ASP A 85 5.22 3.95 -15.02
CA ASP A 85 4.97 2.62 -15.59
C ASP A 85 3.67 1.99 -15.04
N GLU A 86 3.31 2.28 -13.78
CA GLU A 86 2.06 1.81 -13.18
C GLU A 86 0.87 2.51 -13.82
N VAL A 87 0.97 3.81 -14.06
CA VAL A 87 -0.08 4.59 -14.73
C VAL A 87 -0.36 4.03 -16.12
N GLU A 88 0.68 3.75 -16.91
CA GLU A 88 0.51 3.20 -18.25
C GLU A 88 -0.05 1.77 -18.23
N LEU A 89 0.41 0.95 -17.28
CA LEU A 89 -0.10 -0.40 -17.06
C LEU A 89 -1.60 -0.40 -16.67
N LEU A 90 -2.04 0.53 -15.82
CA LEU A 90 -3.45 0.67 -15.43
C LEU A 90 -4.33 1.18 -16.58
N LYS A 91 -3.83 2.09 -17.43
CA LYS A 91 -4.59 2.61 -18.59
C LYS A 91 -4.80 1.59 -19.71
N THR A 92 -3.89 0.63 -19.85
CA THR A 92 -3.83 -0.27 -21.02
C THR A 92 -4.53 -1.62 -20.79
N ASN A 93 -4.80 -1.98 -19.54
CA ASN A 93 -5.34 -3.28 -19.16
C ASN A 93 -6.68 -3.12 -18.44
N ILE A 94 -7.54 -4.14 -18.55
CA ILE A 94 -8.81 -4.19 -17.82
C ILE A 94 -8.52 -4.59 -16.38
N PHE A 95 -8.76 -3.67 -15.46
CA PHE A 95 -8.41 -3.76 -14.05
C PHE A 95 -9.42 -4.65 -13.32
N HIS A 96 -8.99 -5.73 -12.66
CA HIS A 96 -9.91 -6.68 -12.04
C HIS A 96 -10.01 -6.51 -10.52
N SER A 97 -8.88 -6.37 -9.84
CA SER A 97 -8.82 -6.23 -8.39
C SER A 97 -7.47 -5.66 -7.94
N HIS A 98 -7.42 -5.11 -6.72
CA HIS A 98 -6.19 -4.66 -6.08
C HIS A 98 -6.07 -5.11 -4.63
N ASP A 99 -4.82 -5.12 -4.14
CA ASP A 99 -4.46 -5.19 -2.73
C ASP A 99 -3.49 -4.04 -2.47
N LEU A 100 -3.97 -2.99 -1.81
CA LEU A 100 -3.16 -1.87 -1.35
C LEU A 100 -3.22 -1.77 0.17
N ARG A 101 -2.06 -1.94 0.78
CA ARG A 101 -1.89 -1.98 2.24
C ARG A 101 -0.50 -1.53 2.64
N ILE A 102 -0.31 -1.20 3.91
CA ILE A 102 1.02 -1.00 4.46
C ILE A 102 1.69 -2.36 4.70
N HIS A 103 2.98 -2.42 4.40
CA HIS A 103 3.81 -3.58 4.71
C HIS A 103 5.17 -3.14 5.22
N THR A 104 5.75 -3.95 6.11
CA THR A 104 7.09 -3.69 6.64
C THR A 104 8.16 -4.31 5.75
N VAL A 105 9.19 -3.52 5.44
CA VAL A 105 10.38 -3.97 4.71
C VAL A 105 11.65 -3.56 5.45
N TYR A 106 12.78 -4.13 5.03
CA TYR A 106 14.10 -3.63 5.41
C TYR A 106 15.07 -3.72 4.23
N ASN A 107 16.06 -2.83 4.19
CA ASN A 107 17.08 -2.85 3.14
C ASN A 107 18.17 -3.87 3.46
N SER A 108 18.28 -4.94 2.66
CA SER A 108 19.27 -6.00 2.86
C SER A 108 20.70 -5.62 2.47
N ASP A 109 20.91 -4.53 1.72
CA ASP A 109 22.26 -4.04 1.37
C ASP A 109 23.02 -3.48 2.56
N LEU A 110 22.30 -2.95 3.54
CA LEU A 110 22.92 -2.35 4.71
C LEU A 110 23.50 -3.45 5.59
N GLU A 111 24.60 -3.14 6.26
CA GLU A 111 25.14 -3.97 7.32
C GLU A 111 24.05 -4.29 8.35
N PRO A 112 23.99 -5.52 8.91
CA PRO A 112 22.92 -5.95 9.80
C PRO A 112 22.58 -4.95 10.91
N ALA A 113 23.58 -4.31 11.51
CA ALA A 113 23.42 -3.33 12.58
C ALA A 113 22.74 -2.02 12.15
N SER A 114 22.80 -1.70 10.85
CA SER A 114 22.27 -0.46 10.25
C SER A 114 20.94 -0.66 9.54
N ARG A 115 20.42 -1.89 9.48
CA ARG A 115 19.13 -2.19 8.86
C ARG A 115 17.99 -1.66 9.73
N VAL A 116 17.16 -0.82 9.13
CA VAL A 116 15.96 -0.25 9.76
C VAL A 116 14.71 -0.82 9.10
N MET A 117 13.66 -0.98 9.90
CA MET A 117 12.32 -1.28 9.38
C MET A 117 11.76 -0.03 8.72
N LEU A 118 11.20 -0.20 7.52
CA LEU A 118 10.51 0.83 6.76
C LEU A 118 9.09 0.34 6.50
N TYR A 119 8.12 1.24 6.59
CA TYR A 119 6.72 0.94 6.31
C TYR A 119 6.36 1.58 4.97
N ILE A 120 6.04 0.74 3.99
CA ILE A 120 5.83 1.19 2.61
C ILE A 120 4.53 0.62 2.05
N PRO A 121 3.94 1.24 1.01
CA PRO A 121 2.73 0.71 0.39
C PRO A 121 3.01 -0.56 -0.42
N PHE A 122 2.50 -1.68 0.02
CA PHE A 122 2.35 -2.85 -0.85
C PHE A 122 1.19 -2.60 -1.79
N LEU A 123 1.46 -2.58 -3.10
CA LEU A 123 0.44 -2.49 -4.15
C LEU A 123 0.55 -3.74 -5.02
N LYS A 124 -0.50 -4.54 -5.03
CA LYS A 124 -0.70 -5.62 -6.01
C LYS A 124 -1.97 -5.34 -6.80
N VAL A 125 -1.89 -5.61 -8.10
CA VAL A 125 -2.95 -5.42 -9.07
C VAL A 125 -3.11 -6.71 -9.87
N ASN A 126 -4.34 -7.16 -10.05
CA ASN A 126 -4.67 -8.26 -10.95
C ASN A 126 -5.51 -7.73 -12.11
N PHE A 127 -5.23 -8.25 -13.31
CA PHE A 127 -5.92 -7.90 -14.54
C PHE A 127 -6.85 -9.02 -14.98
N LEU A 128 -7.83 -8.68 -15.84
CA LEU A 128 -8.82 -9.65 -16.31
C LEU A 128 -8.21 -10.78 -17.16
N ASP A 129 -7.08 -10.52 -17.81
CA ASP A 129 -6.34 -11.53 -18.59
C ASP A 129 -5.55 -12.52 -17.71
N GLY A 130 -5.61 -12.35 -16.38
CA GLY A 130 -4.90 -13.16 -15.40
C GLY A 130 -3.48 -12.70 -15.12
N SER A 131 -2.98 -11.65 -15.78
CA SER A 131 -1.70 -11.05 -15.45
C SER A 131 -1.76 -10.32 -14.11
N GLU A 132 -0.62 -10.28 -13.40
CA GLU A 132 -0.50 -9.58 -12.12
C GLU A 132 0.68 -8.60 -12.13
N TYR A 133 0.48 -7.47 -11.47
CA TYR A 133 1.52 -6.51 -11.16
C TYR A 133 1.67 -6.41 -9.65
N THR A 134 2.91 -6.40 -9.17
CA THR A 134 3.24 -6.07 -7.79
C THR A 134 4.29 -4.98 -7.81
N ARG A 135 4.02 -3.88 -7.09
CA ARG A 135 4.92 -2.74 -6.98
C ARG A 135 6.28 -3.19 -6.47
N LYS A 136 7.31 -2.84 -7.24
CA LYS A 136 8.70 -3.15 -6.91
C LYS A 136 9.39 -1.90 -6.39
N TYR A 137 10.08 -2.08 -5.28
CA TYR A 137 10.98 -1.08 -4.73
C TYR A 137 12.40 -1.35 -5.23
N THR A 138 13.41 -0.95 -4.45
CA THR A 138 14.80 -1.34 -4.75
C THR A 138 14.93 -2.87 -4.72
N LYS A 139 15.86 -3.43 -5.51
CA LYS A 139 16.14 -4.88 -5.53
C LYS A 139 16.50 -5.45 -4.14
N ASN A 140 16.85 -4.56 -3.22
CA ASN A 140 17.38 -4.88 -1.91
C ASN A 140 16.38 -4.57 -0.79
N ALA A 141 15.19 -4.05 -1.12
CA ALA A 141 14.08 -4.00 -0.19
C ALA A 141 13.51 -5.42 -0.04
N ARG A 142 13.65 -6.00 1.16
CA ARG A 142 13.05 -7.29 1.51
C ARG A 142 11.79 -7.06 2.32
N PHE A 143 10.69 -7.63 1.85
CA PHE A 143 9.45 -7.70 2.62
C PHE A 143 9.63 -8.61 3.83
N VAL A 144 9.08 -8.19 4.96
CA VAL A 144 9.01 -9.05 6.13
C VAL A 144 8.04 -10.19 5.83
N GLU A 145 8.53 -11.40 6.06
CA GLU A 145 7.79 -12.65 5.88
C GLU A 145 7.36 -13.18 7.25
N PHE A 146 6.37 -14.07 7.22
CA PHE A 146 5.85 -14.76 8.38
C PHE A 146 6.07 -16.26 8.22
N SER A 147 6.27 -16.97 9.32
CA SER A 147 6.08 -18.41 9.35
C SER A 147 4.61 -18.77 9.09
N GLU A 148 4.35 -19.99 8.64
CA GLU A 148 2.99 -20.46 8.33
C GLU A 148 2.04 -20.35 9.54
N ASP A 149 2.55 -20.58 10.74
CA ASP A 149 1.80 -20.45 12.00
C ASP A 149 1.76 -19.00 12.54
N GLN A 150 2.35 -18.05 11.81
CA GLN A 150 2.47 -16.62 12.14
C GLN A 150 3.17 -16.33 13.47
N ARG A 151 3.86 -17.32 14.07
CA ARG A 151 4.58 -17.14 15.34
C ARG A 151 5.95 -16.48 15.17
N PHE A 152 6.52 -16.51 13.96
CA PHE A 152 7.82 -15.95 13.66
C PHE A 152 7.76 -15.01 12.46
N LEU A 153 8.50 -13.91 12.55
CA LEU A 153 8.66 -12.92 11.51
C LEU A 153 10.14 -12.79 11.10
N SER A 154 10.38 -12.19 9.92
CA SER A 154 11.74 -11.87 9.47
C SER A 154 12.42 -10.89 10.41
N CYS A 155 13.57 -11.29 10.95
CA CYS A 155 14.45 -10.41 11.70
C CYS A 155 15.35 -9.64 10.72
N ALA A 156 15.27 -8.31 10.69
CA ALA A 156 16.09 -7.50 9.77
C ALA A 156 17.61 -7.70 9.99
N PHE A 157 18.02 -7.89 11.25
CA PHE A 157 19.44 -8.12 11.58
C PHE A 157 19.90 -9.50 11.10
N CYS A 158 19.20 -10.57 11.50
CA CYS A 158 19.58 -11.95 11.18
C CYS A 158 19.24 -12.35 9.73
N GLY A 159 18.33 -11.65 9.06
CA GLY A 159 17.86 -11.95 7.71
C GLY A 159 17.07 -13.26 7.59
N THR A 160 16.54 -13.80 8.68
CA THR A 160 15.81 -15.08 8.74
C THR A 160 14.56 -14.96 9.64
N LEU A 161 13.63 -15.92 9.51
CA LEU A 161 12.39 -16.01 10.31
C LEU A 161 12.69 -16.42 11.75
N THR A 162 13.09 -15.46 12.58
CA THR A 162 13.53 -15.70 13.97
C THR A 162 12.99 -14.69 14.97
N ALA A 163 12.24 -13.67 14.52
CA ALA A 163 11.56 -12.73 15.41
C ALA A 163 10.27 -13.36 15.92
N ALA A 164 10.26 -13.82 17.18
CA ALA A 164 9.08 -14.43 17.79
C ALA A 164 8.05 -13.36 18.13
N PHE A 165 6.82 -13.56 17.69
CA PHE A 165 5.67 -12.74 18.03
C PHE A 165 5.52 -12.60 19.55
N GLN A 166 5.23 -11.38 20.02
CA GLN A 166 4.96 -11.09 21.42
C GLN A 166 3.55 -10.54 21.64
N SER A 167 3.16 -9.54 20.86
CA SER A 167 1.85 -8.91 20.94
C SER A 167 1.50 -8.19 19.65
N GLU A 168 0.23 -7.82 19.52
CA GLU A 168 -0.26 -6.96 18.45
C GLU A 168 -1.18 -5.88 18.98
N GLN A 169 -1.27 -4.78 18.24
CA GLN A 169 -2.15 -3.65 18.51
C GLN A 169 -2.78 -3.19 17.20
N GLU A 170 -4.10 -3.01 17.20
CA GLU A 170 -4.81 -2.37 16.09
C GLU A 170 -4.42 -0.90 15.96
N VAL A 171 -4.23 -0.46 14.72
CA VAL A 171 -3.80 0.91 14.34
C VAL A 171 -4.57 1.41 13.13
#